data_AF-F0W1A9-F1
#
_entry.id   AF-F0W1A9-F1
#
_cell.length_a   1.000
_cell.length_b   1.000
_cell.length_c   1.000
_cell.angle_alpha   90.00
_cell.angle_beta   90.00
_cell.angle_gamma   90.00
#
_symmetry.space_group_name_H-M   'P 1'
#
loop_
_entity.id
_entity.type
_entity.pdbx_description
1 polymer ?
#
loop_
_entity_poly.entity_id
_entity_poly.type
_entity_poly.pdbx_seq_one_letter_code
_entity_poly.pdbx_strand_id
1 'polypeptide(L)'
;MSDANTADSRVENKRADAPNRDDVVVTLMSTALEKLRIMSYEKDIKRKSFVSYCPIQFAYLTTSASVQFKMFLELICYLMKQSDQDFVVDKYDDPNTSVNKLILSLKSMGFPLDFPASKLKLGYGEAVCAAIDFLCDKALEARNFTWTRPTYPKEDFADEAEVDVDAEVETTDEIDVEDDEDLYSNVVNKVESREESQQQMIISEVDPLLWKAELERVGPRLRIQAKDASGQEWHSHIERARKQETIIQDIVPEATGQLKQIRQLLVETLQRMESKEKAINIQFEQTREEYHQLKERLIAMTERCRQESQNVNVMTKEHADITEQLRDTKTIIDERGNKLTDTTPLVDIKRALKALQTEIQDFDLKVGVVSHTLLQAKSKQLTRASRQKKREWDEPVEYEQSDEDSS
;
A
#
# COMPACT_ATOMS: atom_id res chain seq x y z
N MET A 1 -22.23 -14.45 -38.11
CA MET A 1 -23.24 -13.43 -38.41
C MET A 1 -24.47 -13.80 -37.61
N SER A 2 -24.98 -13.05 -36.65
CA SER A 2 -24.65 -11.70 -36.20
C SER A 2 -25.48 -11.46 -34.93
N ASP A 3 -24.81 -10.96 -33.89
CA ASP A 3 -25.20 -9.76 -33.13
C ASP A 3 -26.57 -9.75 -32.41
N ALA A 4 -26.75 -9.21 -31.21
CA ALA A 4 -25.87 -8.53 -30.27
C ALA A 4 -26.67 -8.29 -28.98
N ASN A 5 -25.97 -7.74 -28.00
CA ASN A 5 -26.45 -6.72 -27.06
C ASN A 5 -26.79 -7.15 -25.63
N THR A 6 -25.72 -7.52 -24.92
CA THR A 6 -25.56 -7.26 -23.48
C THR A 6 -25.15 -5.79 -23.30
N ALA A 7 -26.01 -5.00 -22.68
CA ALA A 7 -25.76 -3.65 -22.15
C ALA A 7 -26.32 -3.67 -20.72
N ASP A 8 -25.78 -3.06 -19.68
CA ASP A 8 -24.72 -2.06 -19.49
C ASP A 8 -24.43 -2.13 -17.98
N SER A 9 -23.21 -2.49 -17.57
CA SER A 9 -22.74 -2.29 -16.20
C SER A 9 -21.50 -1.42 -16.26
N ARG A 10 -21.76 -0.12 -16.36
CA ARG A 10 -20.86 1.01 -16.11
C ARG A 10 -19.89 0.70 -14.97
N VAL A 11 -18.69 0.23 -15.34
CA VAL A 11 -17.57 0.05 -14.42
C VAL A 11 -17.07 1.44 -14.06
N GLU A 12 -17.42 1.89 -12.86
CA GLU A 12 -16.71 2.98 -12.20
C GLU A 12 -15.23 2.63 -12.14
N ASN A 13 -14.45 3.42 -12.86
CA ASN A 13 -13.00 3.39 -12.87
C ASN A 13 -12.50 3.85 -11.49
N LYS A 14 -12.49 2.93 -10.51
CA LYS A 14 -11.71 3.10 -9.28
C LYS A 14 -10.25 3.08 -9.70
N ARG A 15 -9.70 4.30 -9.82
CA ARG A 15 -8.27 4.57 -9.82
C ARG A 15 -7.61 3.57 -8.87
N ALA A 16 -6.71 2.76 -9.40
CA ALA A 16 -5.81 1.93 -8.61
C ALA A 16 -5.20 2.83 -7.54
N ASP A 17 -5.52 2.51 -6.29
CA ASP A 17 -4.93 3.16 -5.14
C ASP A 17 -3.41 3.02 -5.30
N ALA A 18 -2.71 4.14 -5.27
CA ALA A 18 -1.25 4.16 -5.28
C ALA A 18 -0.76 3.22 -4.16
N PRO A 19 0.37 2.51 -4.33
CA PRO A 19 0.91 1.68 -3.26
C PRO A 19 1.01 2.54 -2.00
N ASN A 20 0.27 2.13 -0.97
CA ASN A 20 0.14 2.85 0.28
C ASN A 20 1.55 3.19 0.78
N ARG A 21 1.84 4.47 0.99
CA ARG A 21 3.18 5.00 1.26
C ARG A 21 3.84 4.21 2.40
N ASP A 22 4.86 3.43 2.05
CA ASP A 22 5.71 2.66 2.96
C ASP A 22 6.28 3.51 4.12
N ASP A 23 6.34 4.84 3.95
CA ASP A 23 6.77 5.81 4.96
C ASP A 23 5.88 5.88 6.21
N VAL A 24 4.57 5.60 6.11
CA VAL A 24 3.63 5.86 7.21
C VAL A 24 3.91 4.96 8.43
N VAL A 25 4.16 3.68 8.17
CA VAL A 25 4.40 2.69 9.24
C VAL A 25 5.76 2.93 9.92
N VAL A 26 6.78 3.31 9.12
CA VAL A 26 8.10 3.67 9.65
C VAL A 26 8.03 4.97 10.47
N THR A 27 7.26 5.95 10.01
CA THR A 27 7.03 7.20 10.75
C THR A 27 6.33 6.92 12.08
N LEU A 28 5.28 6.11 12.08
CA LEU A 28 4.55 5.71 13.28
C LEU A 28 5.46 4.98 14.29
N MET A 29 6.28 4.05 13.80
CA MET A 29 7.27 3.38 14.65
C MET A 29 8.34 4.36 15.16
N SER A 30 8.77 5.32 14.35
CA SER A 30 9.76 6.34 14.75
C SER A 30 9.23 7.23 15.86
N THR A 31 7.99 7.69 15.74
CA THR A 31 7.29 8.43 16.80
C THR A 31 7.18 7.61 18.09
N ALA A 32 6.79 6.34 17.98
CA ALA A 32 6.75 5.44 19.13
C ALA A 32 8.14 5.24 19.77
N LEU A 33 9.22 5.17 18.97
CA LEU A 33 10.59 5.07 19.49
C LEU A 33 11.05 6.31 20.23
N GLU A 34 10.68 7.50 19.77
CA GLU A 34 10.99 8.74 20.48
C GLU A 34 10.31 8.74 21.86
N LYS A 35 9.03 8.37 21.92
CA LYS A 35 8.28 8.20 23.18
C LYS A 35 8.94 7.17 24.09
N LEU A 36 9.37 6.03 23.53
CA LEU A 36 10.10 4.99 24.27
C LEU A 36 11.44 5.50 24.83
N ARG A 37 12.22 6.25 24.03
CA ARG A 37 13.50 6.85 24.44
C ARG A 37 13.33 7.84 25.58
N ILE A 38 12.28 8.67 25.54
CA ILE A 38 11.91 9.57 26.65
C ILE A 38 11.70 8.78 27.94
N MET A 39 11.05 7.62 27.86
CA MET A 39 10.84 6.75 29.02
C MET A 39 12.10 5.99 29.47
N SER A 40 13.22 6.13 28.76
CA SER A 40 14.48 5.41 29.01
C SER A 40 14.32 3.88 29.01
N TYR A 41 13.48 3.36 28.11
CA TYR A 41 13.14 1.93 28.01
C TYR A 41 14.37 0.99 27.92
N GLU A 42 15.49 1.46 27.37
CA GLU A 42 16.75 0.72 27.25
C GLU A 42 17.36 0.33 28.59
N LYS A 43 17.15 1.16 29.63
CA LYS A 43 17.63 0.88 31.00
C LYS A 43 16.74 -0.12 31.72
N ASP A 44 15.45 -0.12 31.39
CA ASP A 44 14.44 -0.92 32.08
C ASP A 44 14.29 -2.32 31.48
N ILE A 45 14.47 -2.47 30.16
CA ILE A 45 14.47 -3.77 29.48
C ILE A 45 15.84 -4.44 29.69
N LYS A 46 16.01 -5.10 30.84
CA LYS A 46 17.25 -5.78 31.21
C LYS A 46 17.46 -7.07 30.40
N ARG A 47 18.11 -6.98 29.23
CA ARG A 47 18.67 -8.15 28.52
C ARG A 47 20.20 -8.01 28.45
N LYS A 48 20.93 -9.13 28.66
CA LYS A 48 22.41 -9.19 28.62
C LYS A 48 23.03 -8.79 27.27
N SER A 49 22.24 -8.72 26.21
CA SER A 49 22.62 -8.28 24.85
C SER A 49 21.46 -7.52 24.22
N PHE A 50 20.99 -6.46 24.90
CA PHE A 50 19.96 -5.59 24.35
C PHE A 50 20.58 -4.64 23.32
N VAL A 51 20.04 -4.62 22.11
CA VAL A 51 20.33 -3.61 21.10
C VAL A 51 19.11 -2.72 21.02
N SER A 52 19.33 -1.40 21.07
CA SER A 52 18.27 -0.40 20.91
C SER A 52 17.45 -0.66 19.66
N TYR A 53 16.13 -0.55 19.78
CA TYR A 53 15.23 -0.74 18.64
C TYR A 53 15.45 0.34 17.58
N CYS A 54 15.48 -0.07 16.32
CA CYS A 54 15.58 0.82 15.18
C CYS A 54 14.19 1.16 14.59
N PRO A 55 14.04 2.24 13.81
CA PRO A 55 12.76 2.67 13.20
C PRO A 55 12.02 1.59 12.41
N ILE A 56 12.74 0.60 11.89
CA ILE A 56 12.15 -0.49 11.11
C ILE A 56 11.80 -1.73 11.95
N GLN A 57 12.18 -1.76 13.24
CA GLN A 57 12.19 -2.96 14.09
C GLN A 57 10.84 -3.66 14.21
N PHE A 58 9.72 -2.91 14.25
CA PHE A 58 8.36 -3.45 14.22
C PHE A 58 7.53 -2.97 13.03
N ALA A 59 8.07 -2.07 12.20
CA ALA A 59 7.42 -1.65 10.96
C ALA A 59 7.44 -2.80 9.93
N TYR A 60 8.56 -3.52 9.84
CA TYR A 60 8.76 -4.63 8.93
C TYR A 60 9.31 -5.87 9.63
N LEU A 61 9.25 -7.01 8.95
CA LEU A 61 9.93 -8.22 9.40
C LEU A 61 11.45 -8.00 9.33
N THR A 62 12.09 -7.80 10.49
CA THR A 62 13.54 -7.53 10.61
C THR A 62 14.31 -8.74 11.11
N THR A 63 13.63 -9.67 11.77
CA THR A 63 14.17 -10.93 12.31
C THR A 63 13.19 -12.06 11.96
N SER A 64 13.38 -13.28 12.48
CA SER A 64 12.37 -14.32 12.40
C SER A 64 11.04 -13.87 13.04
N ALA A 65 9.92 -14.16 12.40
CA ALA A 65 8.59 -13.76 12.84
C ALA A 65 8.30 -14.16 14.31
N SER A 66 8.73 -15.35 14.72
CA SER A 66 8.57 -15.83 16.10
C SER A 66 9.39 -15.03 17.11
N VAL A 67 10.61 -14.64 16.73
CA VAL A 67 11.50 -13.83 17.59
C VAL A 67 10.96 -12.41 17.70
N GLN A 68 10.48 -11.86 16.59
CA GLN A 68 9.94 -10.50 16.54
C GLN A 68 8.62 -10.38 17.31
N PHE A 69 7.73 -11.37 17.20
CA PHE A 69 6.53 -11.47 18.02
C PHE A 69 6.86 -11.57 19.52
N LYS A 70 7.90 -12.32 19.89
CA LYS A 70 8.36 -12.36 21.28
C LYS A 70 8.89 -11.01 21.77
N MET A 71 9.68 -10.31 20.94
CA MET A 71 10.15 -8.95 21.26
C MET A 71 8.99 -7.97 21.41
N PHE A 72 7.97 -8.09 20.55
CA PHE A 72 6.75 -7.29 20.62
C PHE A 72 6.02 -7.52 21.94
N LEU A 73 5.77 -8.78 22.32
CA LEU A 73 5.11 -9.09 23.59
C LEU A 73 5.90 -8.60 24.81
N GLU A 74 7.22 -8.72 24.80
CA GLU A 74 8.05 -8.19 25.90
C GLU A 74 7.96 -6.66 26.02
N LEU A 75 7.95 -5.94 24.88
CA LEU A 75 7.76 -4.50 24.85
C LEU A 75 6.37 -4.09 25.35
N ILE A 76 5.33 -4.81 24.94
CA ILE A 76 3.96 -4.59 25.40
C ILE A 76 3.84 -4.83 26.91
N CYS A 77 4.42 -5.92 27.44
CA CYS A 77 4.47 -6.17 28.87
C CYS A 77 5.18 -5.05 29.64
N TYR A 78 6.23 -4.46 29.07
CA TYR A 78 6.88 -3.29 29.66
C TYR A 78 5.95 -2.07 29.66
N LEU A 79 5.34 -1.72 28.51
CA LEU A 79 4.46 -0.56 28.39
C LEU A 79 3.20 -0.65 29.24
N MET A 80 2.61 -1.85 29.35
CA MET A 80 1.48 -2.09 30.23
C MET A 80 1.83 -1.86 31.70
N LYS A 81 3.02 -2.30 32.14
CA LYS A 81 3.53 -2.00 33.49
C LYS A 81 3.76 -0.51 33.72
N GLN A 82 4.20 0.23 32.69
CA GLN A 82 4.36 1.68 32.79
C GLN A 82 3.02 2.44 32.79
N SER A 83 1.94 1.79 32.38
CA SER A 83 0.58 2.35 32.33
C SER A 83 -0.28 1.89 33.53
N ASP A 84 0.32 1.35 34.59
CA ASP A 84 -0.33 0.75 35.75
C ASP A 84 -1.40 -0.32 35.40
N GLN A 85 -1.18 -1.05 34.29
CA GLN A 85 -2.03 -2.17 33.88
C GLN A 85 -1.36 -3.51 34.18
N ASP A 86 -2.07 -4.39 34.87
CA ASP A 86 -1.63 -5.77 35.14
C ASP A 86 -1.81 -6.64 33.88
N PHE A 87 -0.83 -6.58 32.99
CA PHE A 87 -0.73 -7.46 31.83
C PHE A 87 0.42 -8.45 32.01
N VAL A 88 0.04 -9.73 32.22
CA VAL A 88 1.00 -10.83 32.35
C VAL A 88 0.73 -11.86 31.26
N VAL A 89 1.76 -12.12 30.45
CA VAL A 89 1.77 -13.21 29.47
C VAL A 89 2.42 -14.43 30.11
N ASP A 90 1.73 -15.57 30.09
CA ASP A 90 2.28 -16.82 30.62
C ASP A 90 3.36 -17.36 29.67
N LYS A 91 4.39 -18.01 30.22
CA LYS A 91 5.44 -18.67 29.45
C LYS A 91 4.90 -19.80 28.55
N TYR A 92 3.74 -20.35 28.89
CA TYR A 92 3.06 -21.41 28.13
C TYR A 92 1.93 -20.92 27.23
N ASP A 93 1.64 -19.60 27.20
CA ASP A 93 0.61 -19.07 26.31
C ASP A 93 1.04 -19.25 24.85
N ASP A 94 0.16 -19.82 24.02
CA ASP A 94 0.36 -19.82 22.58
C ASP A 94 0.17 -18.40 22.01
N PRO A 95 0.70 -18.11 20.79
CA PRO A 95 0.61 -16.78 20.21
C PRO A 95 -0.81 -16.23 20.06
N ASN A 96 -1.82 -17.08 19.81
CA ASN A 96 -3.20 -16.61 19.70
C ASN A 96 -3.76 -16.24 21.07
N THR A 97 -3.51 -17.06 22.09
CA THR A 97 -3.92 -16.78 23.47
C THR A 97 -3.31 -15.47 23.98
N SER A 98 -2.02 -15.24 23.72
CA SER A 98 -1.33 -13.99 24.07
C SER A 98 -1.94 -12.77 23.36
N VAL A 99 -2.22 -12.87 22.05
CA VAL A 99 -2.85 -11.79 21.28
C VAL A 99 -4.28 -11.51 21.74
N ASN A 100 -5.05 -12.54 22.06
CA ASN A 100 -6.42 -12.37 22.56
C ASN A 100 -6.43 -11.66 23.92
N LYS A 101 -5.53 -12.02 24.84
CA LYS A 101 -5.32 -11.30 26.11
C LYS A 101 -4.93 -9.83 25.87
N LEU A 102 -4.03 -9.60 24.91
CA LEU A 102 -3.61 -8.25 24.52
C LEU A 102 -4.79 -7.42 23.98
N ILE A 103 -5.59 -7.99 23.08
CA ILE A 103 -6.75 -7.33 22.49
C ILE A 103 -7.76 -6.92 23.58
N LEU A 104 -8.02 -7.80 24.56
CA LEU A 104 -8.91 -7.47 25.67
C LEU A 104 -8.37 -6.30 26.51
N SER A 105 -7.07 -6.28 26.77
CA SER A 105 -6.39 -5.23 27.53
C SER A 105 -6.35 -3.89 26.77
N LEU A 106 -6.10 -3.93 25.47
CA LEU A 106 -6.16 -2.75 24.60
C LEU A 106 -7.58 -2.18 24.54
N LYS A 107 -8.60 -3.05 24.49
CA LYS A 107 -10.01 -2.64 24.47
C LYS A 107 -10.43 -1.98 25.78
N SER A 108 -9.99 -2.49 26.94
CA SER A 108 -10.27 -1.85 28.23
C SER A 108 -9.63 -0.47 28.37
N MET A 109 -8.51 -0.24 27.68
CA MET A 109 -7.82 1.05 27.64
C MET A 109 -8.39 2.04 26.61
N GLY A 110 -9.37 1.61 25.79
CA GLY A 110 -10.01 2.46 24.79
C GLY A 110 -9.30 2.51 23.43
N PHE A 111 -8.44 1.54 23.12
CA PHE A 111 -7.81 1.46 21.81
C PHE A 111 -8.82 1.07 20.71
N PRO A 112 -8.90 1.79 19.59
CA PRO A 112 -9.77 1.43 18.47
C PRO A 112 -9.22 0.20 17.73
N LEU A 113 -9.91 -0.94 17.86
CA LEU A 113 -9.57 -2.19 17.19
C LEU A 113 -10.31 -2.30 15.86
N ASP A 114 -9.79 -1.66 14.82
CA ASP A 114 -10.33 -1.65 13.45
C ASP A 114 -9.69 -2.70 12.52
N PHE A 115 -8.93 -3.64 13.09
CA PHE A 115 -8.21 -4.67 12.36
C PHE A 115 -8.38 -6.08 12.99
N PRO A 116 -8.18 -7.16 12.22
CA PRO A 116 -8.30 -8.52 12.76
C PRO A 116 -7.10 -8.91 13.64
N ALA A 117 -7.35 -9.78 14.62
CA ALA A 117 -6.34 -10.30 15.55
C ALA A 117 -5.11 -10.94 14.88
N SER A 118 -5.30 -11.46 13.66
CA SER A 118 -4.21 -12.00 12.84
C SER A 118 -3.12 -10.98 12.53
N LYS A 119 -3.42 -9.68 12.47
CA LYS A 119 -2.41 -8.64 12.22
C LYS A 119 -1.47 -8.41 13.41
N LEU A 120 -1.98 -8.44 14.65
CA LEU A 120 -1.13 -8.34 15.85
C LEU A 120 -0.26 -9.58 16.06
N LYS A 121 -0.76 -10.75 15.64
CA LYS A 121 -0.02 -12.02 15.71
C LYS A 121 1.26 -12.00 14.86
N LEU A 122 1.32 -11.19 13.80
CA LEU A 122 2.52 -11.08 12.97
C LEU A 122 3.70 -10.49 13.75
N GLY A 123 3.44 -9.66 14.76
CA GLY A 123 4.48 -8.98 15.54
C GLY A 123 5.20 -7.86 14.77
N TYR A 124 4.70 -7.49 13.59
CA TYR A 124 5.14 -6.33 12.81
C TYR A 124 4.02 -5.77 11.93
N GLY A 125 4.20 -4.54 11.45
CA GLY A 125 3.28 -3.83 10.57
C GLY A 125 2.46 -2.76 11.28
N GLU A 126 1.59 -2.10 10.53
CA GLU A 126 0.81 -0.92 10.96
C GLU A 126 0.03 -1.13 12.26
N ALA A 127 -0.73 -2.23 12.37
CA ALA A 127 -1.52 -2.56 13.56
C ALA A 127 -0.66 -2.71 14.82
N VAL A 128 0.56 -3.23 14.66
CA VAL A 128 1.52 -3.45 15.75
C VAL A 128 2.13 -2.11 16.17
N CYS A 129 2.57 -1.29 15.21
CA CYS A 129 3.10 0.03 15.48
C CYS A 129 2.06 0.96 16.13
N ALA A 130 0.81 0.93 15.65
CA ALA A 130 -0.29 1.70 16.23
C ALA A 130 -0.59 1.30 17.68
N ALA A 131 -0.57 -0.01 17.98
CA ALA A 131 -0.75 -0.50 19.34
C ALA A 131 0.41 -0.06 20.27
N ILE A 132 1.66 -0.12 19.79
CA ILE A 132 2.83 0.34 20.55
C ILE A 132 2.73 1.86 20.80
N ASP A 133 2.42 2.65 19.77
CA ASP A 133 2.34 4.11 19.88
C ASP A 133 1.27 4.56 20.88
N PHE A 134 0.07 3.96 20.80
CA PHE A 134 -1.00 4.21 21.76
C PHE A 134 -0.61 3.84 23.20
N LEU A 135 0.04 2.69 23.39
CA LEU A 135 0.52 2.29 24.71
C LEU A 135 1.63 3.19 25.24
N CYS A 136 2.46 3.76 24.36
CA CYS A 136 3.43 4.77 24.75
C CYS A 136 2.74 6.05 25.22
N ASP A 137 1.68 6.50 24.56
CA ASP A 137 0.89 7.66 25.00
C ASP A 137 0.25 7.41 26.37
N LYS A 138 -0.33 6.22 26.59
CA LYS A 138 -0.89 5.85 27.90
C LYS A 138 0.16 5.72 29.00
N ALA A 139 1.34 5.21 28.68
CA ALA A 139 2.44 5.15 29.63
C ALA A 139 2.98 6.55 29.98
N LEU A 140 3.04 7.47 29.01
CA LEU A 140 3.46 8.86 29.24
C LEU A 140 2.40 9.65 30.03
N GLU A 141 1.11 9.45 29.75
CA GLU A 141 0.00 9.99 30.53
C GLU A 141 0.09 9.54 32.00
N ALA A 142 0.31 8.25 32.26
CA ALA A 142 0.46 7.71 33.63
C ALA A 142 1.66 8.31 34.38
N ARG A 143 2.75 8.61 33.66
CA ARG A 143 3.93 9.29 34.21
C ARG A 143 3.75 10.81 34.37
N ASN A 144 2.58 11.36 34.04
CA ASN A 144 2.32 12.81 33.98
C ASN A 144 3.36 13.57 33.14
N PHE A 145 3.84 12.94 32.07
CA PHE A 145 4.82 13.56 31.20
C PHE A 145 4.17 14.72 30.43
N THR A 146 4.83 15.87 30.44
CA THR A 146 4.44 17.03 29.64
C THR A 146 5.64 17.43 28.79
N TRP A 147 5.37 17.77 27.53
CA TRP A 147 6.40 18.29 26.64
C TRP A 147 6.89 19.63 27.17
N THR A 148 8.10 19.64 27.72
CA THR A 148 8.74 20.86 28.16
C THR A 148 9.05 21.72 26.94
N ARG A 149 8.72 23.01 27.01
CA ARG A 149 9.09 23.96 25.95
C ARG A 149 10.61 23.93 25.81
N PRO A 150 11.17 23.82 24.58
CA PRO A 150 12.62 23.78 24.41
C PRO A 150 13.27 24.95 25.13
N THR A 151 14.15 24.66 26.08
CA THR A 151 14.98 25.67 26.72
C THR A 151 16.11 25.98 25.74
N TYR A 152 15.87 26.96 24.87
CA TYR A 152 16.95 27.56 24.11
C TYR A 152 17.98 28.08 25.13
N PRO A 153 19.26 27.68 25.03
CA PRO A 153 20.30 28.38 25.75
C PRO A 153 20.09 29.86 25.46
N LYS A 154 20.05 30.70 26.50
CA LYS A 154 20.13 32.13 26.29
C LYS A 154 21.48 32.36 25.64
N GLU A 155 21.49 32.46 24.32
CA GLU A 155 22.53 33.22 23.65
C GLU A 155 22.41 34.60 24.29
N ASP A 156 23.42 34.98 25.08
CA ASP A 156 23.66 36.37 25.43
C ASP A 156 23.99 37.10 24.12
N PHE A 157 23.00 37.22 23.22
CA PHE A 157 23.00 38.29 22.26
C PHE A 157 23.03 39.54 23.12
N ALA A 158 24.14 40.25 23.02
CA ALA A 158 24.26 41.61 23.51
C ALA A 158 22.94 42.31 23.23
N ASP A 159 22.35 42.91 24.27
CA ASP A 159 21.16 43.74 24.16
C ASP A 159 21.20 44.48 22.82
N GLU A 160 20.32 44.08 21.90
CA GLU A 160 20.15 44.81 20.65
C GLU A 160 19.82 46.24 21.09
N ALA A 161 20.78 47.14 20.90
CA ALA A 161 20.56 48.55 21.13
C ALA A 161 19.28 48.92 20.37
N GLU A 162 18.31 49.51 21.08
CA GLU A 162 17.06 49.96 20.51
C GLU A 162 17.36 50.74 19.22
N VAL A 163 16.90 50.21 18.08
CA VAL A 163 17.00 50.89 16.80
C VAL A 163 16.11 52.12 16.91
N ASP A 164 16.72 53.29 17.05
CA ASP A 164 16.04 54.58 17.07
C ASP A 164 15.31 54.77 15.73
N VAL A 165 13.98 54.66 15.77
CA VAL A 165 13.10 54.69 14.60
C VAL A 165 12.98 56.11 14.02
N ASP A 166 13.53 57.13 14.69
CA ASP A 166 13.53 58.53 14.23
C ASP A 166 14.80 58.91 13.44
N ALA A 167 15.76 57.98 13.31
CA ALA A 167 16.90 58.13 12.41
C ALA A 167 16.55 57.58 11.00
N GLU A 168 15.52 58.15 10.37
CA GLU A 168 15.24 57.93 8.95
C GLU A 168 16.38 58.59 8.16
N VAL A 169 17.37 57.79 7.77
CA VAL A 169 18.43 58.23 6.86
C VAL A 169 17.80 58.39 5.48
N GLU A 170 17.40 59.62 5.17
CA GLU A 170 17.00 60.05 3.83
C GLU A 170 18.23 59.87 2.91
N THR A 171 18.31 58.72 2.25
CA THR A 171 19.32 58.46 1.21
C THR A 171 19.01 59.36 0.03
N THR A 172 19.58 60.56 0.06
CA THR A 172 19.65 61.43 -1.10
C THR A 172 20.72 60.84 -2.01
N ASP A 173 20.29 60.14 -3.05
CA ASP A 173 21.12 59.69 -4.16
C ASP A 173 21.68 60.92 -4.90
N GLU A 174 22.79 61.47 -4.40
CA GLU A 174 23.75 62.34 -5.12
C GLU A 174 24.93 62.63 -4.17
N ILE A 175 25.80 61.64 -3.94
CA ILE A 175 27.14 61.89 -3.44
C ILE A 175 28.08 61.70 -4.63
N ASP A 176 28.39 62.82 -5.26
CA ASP A 176 29.45 62.94 -6.25
C ASP A 176 30.78 62.63 -5.56
N VAL A 177 31.49 61.62 -6.06
CA VAL A 177 32.74 61.14 -5.48
C VAL A 177 33.87 61.95 -6.10
N GLU A 178 34.05 63.19 -5.66
CA GLU A 178 35.22 64.01 -5.99
C GLU A 178 36.27 63.92 -4.88
N ASP A 179 37.41 63.32 -5.24
CA ASP A 179 38.74 63.30 -4.58
C ASP A 179 38.85 63.96 -3.20
N ASP A 180 38.72 63.13 -2.16
CA ASP A 180 38.90 63.52 -0.75
C ASP A 180 40.40 63.45 -0.30
N GLU A 181 41.34 63.61 -1.23
CA GLU A 181 42.78 63.70 -0.93
C GLU A 181 43.26 65.14 -0.65
N ASP A 182 42.49 66.17 -1.00
CA ASP A 182 42.87 67.58 -0.80
C ASP A 182 42.43 68.18 0.55
N LEU A 183 41.53 67.51 1.30
CA LEU A 183 41.02 68.02 2.57
C LEU A 183 42.02 67.81 3.73
N TYR A 184 42.81 66.75 3.71
CA TYR A 184 43.81 66.46 4.75
C TYR A 184 45.09 67.30 4.61
N SER A 185 45.42 67.74 3.41
CA SER A 185 46.59 68.58 3.10
C SER A 185 46.45 70.01 3.64
N ASN A 186 45.22 70.54 3.69
CA ASN A 186 44.93 71.90 4.14
C ASN A 186 44.87 72.04 5.68
N VAL A 187 44.75 70.94 6.42
CA VAL A 187 44.78 70.97 7.90
C VAL A 187 46.21 71.11 8.40
N VAL A 188 47.21 70.56 7.72
CA VAL A 188 48.62 70.64 8.13
C VAL A 188 49.22 72.03 7.83
N ASN A 189 48.88 72.65 6.70
CA ASN A 189 49.39 73.99 6.34
C ASN A 189 48.73 75.17 7.10
N LYS A 190 47.60 74.94 7.79
CA LYS A 190 46.91 75.99 8.56
C LYS A 190 47.32 76.05 10.04
N VAL A 191 48.14 75.10 10.50
CA VAL A 191 48.67 75.07 11.87
C VAL A 191 49.86 76.04 12.02
N GLU A 192 50.65 76.27 10.98
CA GLU A 192 51.81 77.19 11.04
C GLU A 192 51.44 78.68 10.96
N SER A 193 50.24 79.05 10.48
CA SER A 193 49.80 80.46 10.38
C SER A 193 48.93 80.91 11.55
N ARG A 194 48.67 80.05 12.55
CA ARG A 194 47.74 80.35 13.66
C ARG A 194 48.44 80.62 15.00
N GLU A 195 49.76 80.56 15.06
CA GLU A 195 50.52 80.83 16.28
C GLU A 195 50.77 82.34 16.52
N GLU A 196 50.72 83.19 15.48
CA GLU A 196 50.95 84.64 15.63
C GLU A 196 49.69 85.46 16.00
N SER A 197 48.50 84.87 15.90
CA SER A 197 47.23 85.56 16.24
C SER A 197 46.68 85.25 17.63
N GLN A 198 47.37 84.42 18.43
CA GLN A 198 46.93 84.02 19.78
C GLN A 198 47.72 84.67 20.92
N GLN A 199 48.65 85.59 20.60
CA GLN A 199 49.34 86.43 21.58
C GLN A 199 48.76 87.84 21.65
N GLN A 200 47.45 88.00 21.39
CA GLN A 200 46.76 89.15 21.96
C GLN A 200 46.66 88.89 23.46
N MET A 201 47.47 89.62 24.23
CA MET A 201 47.36 89.70 25.67
C MET A 201 45.90 90.00 26.00
N ILE A 202 45.16 88.98 26.48
CA ILE A 202 43.78 89.13 26.94
C ILE A 202 43.89 89.99 28.21
N ILE A 203 43.80 91.30 28.05
CA ILE A 203 43.63 92.22 29.17
C ILE A 203 42.19 92.01 29.60
N SER A 204 42.00 91.08 30.54
CA SER A 204 40.71 90.88 31.14
C SER A 204 40.43 92.11 32.00
N GLU A 205 39.60 93.05 31.51
CA GLU A 205 38.88 94.01 32.38
C GLU A 205 37.84 93.21 33.18
N VAL A 206 38.32 92.28 33.98
CA VAL A 206 37.51 91.46 34.86
C VAL A 206 37.52 92.16 36.20
N ASP A 207 36.41 92.82 36.51
CA ASP A 207 36.18 93.38 37.83
C ASP A 207 36.31 92.25 38.87
N PRO A 208 37.25 92.36 39.85
CA PRO A 208 37.49 91.33 40.86
C PRO A 208 36.22 90.93 41.63
N LEU A 209 35.26 91.83 41.77
CA LEU A 209 33.99 91.57 42.45
C LEU A 209 33.05 90.73 41.59
N LEU A 210 32.96 91.03 40.29
CA LEU A 210 32.18 90.25 39.33
C LEU A 210 32.75 88.84 39.14
N TRP A 211 34.08 88.71 39.11
CA TRP A 211 34.73 87.40 39.04
C TRP A 211 34.45 86.57 40.29
N LYS A 212 34.53 87.19 41.47
CA LYS A 212 34.23 86.50 42.74
C LYS A 212 32.77 86.07 42.81
N ALA A 213 31.85 86.92 42.35
CA ALA A 213 30.43 86.59 42.28
C ALA A 213 30.15 85.45 41.29
N GLU A 214 30.82 85.45 40.14
CA GLU A 214 30.72 84.38 39.15
C GLU A 214 31.35 83.08 39.67
N LEU A 215 32.46 83.16 40.42
CA LEU A 215 33.09 82.01 41.08
C LEU A 215 32.20 81.43 42.19
N GLU A 216 31.52 82.27 42.98
CA GLU A 216 30.53 81.83 43.98
C GLU A 216 29.28 81.22 43.32
N ARG A 217 28.88 81.72 42.15
CA ARG A 217 27.74 81.20 41.37
C ARG A 217 28.05 79.88 40.66
N VAL A 218 29.25 79.76 40.09
CA VAL A 218 29.67 78.62 39.24
C VAL A 218 30.43 77.56 40.04
N GLY A 219 31.00 77.90 41.20
CA GLY A 219 31.66 76.97 42.11
C GLY A 219 30.81 75.76 42.49
N PRO A 220 29.52 75.91 42.84
CA PRO A 220 28.62 74.78 43.07
C PRO A 220 28.34 73.93 41.83
N ARG A 221 28.42 74.51 40.62
CA ARG A 221 28.18 73.82 39.34
C ARG A 221 29.43 73.10 38.83
N LEU A 222 30.62 73.59 39.17
CA LEU A 222 31.92 72.98 38.84
C LEU A 222 32.42 72.02 39.91
N ARG A 223 31.80 72.04 41.09
CA ARG A 223 31.98 70.98 42.07
C ARG A 223 31.33 69.74 41.49
N ILE A 224 32.13 69.02 40.70
CA ILE A 224 31.87 67.64 40.26
C ILE A 224 31.37 66.93 41.50
N GLN A 225 30.08 66.64 41.53
CA GLN A 225 29.51 65.82 42.58
C GLN A 225 30.09 64.43 42.34
N ALA A 226 31.25 64.16 42.95
CA ALA A 226 31.86 62.84 43.05
C ALA A 226 31.00 61.86 43.89
N LYS A 227 29.68 62.06 43.89
CA LYS A 227 28.67 61.21 44.50
C LYS A 227 28.07 60.25 43.48
N ASP A 228 28.16 60.55 42.19
CA ASP A 228 27.73 59.63 41.14
C ASP A 228 28.98 59.10 40.43
N ALA A 229 29.17 57.78 40.52
CA ALA A 229 30.33 57.03 40.10
C ALA A 229 30.59 56.99 38.58
N SER A 230 29.98 57.89 37.80
CA SER A 230 29.93 57.86 36.34
C SER A 230 31.27 58.13 35.64
N GLY A 231 32.21 58.81 36.32
CA GLY A 231 33.56 59.08 35.78
C GLY A 231 34.54 57.91 35.90
N GLN A 232 34.26 56.93 36.76
CA GLN A 232 35.07 55.71 36.91
C GLN A 232 34.51 54.51 36.12
N GLU A 233 33.26 54.58 35.69
CA GLU A 233 32.58 53.50 34.97
C GLU A 233 33.30 53.17 33.65
N TRP A 234 33.64 54.16 32.81
CA TRP A 234 34.33 53.89 31.54
C TRP A 234 35.76 53.36 31.72
N HIS A 235 36.51 53.84 32.71
CA HIS A 235 37.83 53.30 33.05
C HIS A 235 37.71 51.84 33.51
N SER A 236 36.73 51.53 34.36
CA SER A 236 36.47 50.16 34.81
C SER A 236 36.05 49.24 33.67
N HIS A 237 35.30 49.77 32.68
CA HIS A 237 34.92 49.03 31.48
C HIS A 237 36.12 48.75 30.57
N ILE A 238 37.03 49.71 30.38
CA ILE A 238 38.27 49.51 29.61
C ILE A 238 39.19 48.51 30.31
N GLU A 239 39.36 48.60 31.63
CA GLU A 239 40.15 47.63 32.38
C GLU A 239 39.54 46.23 32.33
N ARG A 240 38.20 46.12 32.36
CA ARG A 240 37.49 44.85 32.19
C ARG A 240 37.69 44.29 30.77
N ALA A 241 37.60 45.13 29.75
CA ALA A 241 37.82 44.73 28.36
C ALA A 241 39.26 44.21 28.14
N ARG A 242 40.27 44.90 28.70
CA ARG A 242 41.67 44.45 28.65
C ARG A 242 41.87 43.11 29.37
N LYS A 243 41.25 42.91 30.53
CA LYS A 243 41.29 41.61 31.24
C LYS A 243 40.65 40.50 30.42
N GLN A 244 39.49 40.77 29.81
CA GLN A 244 38.81 39.81 28.93
C GLN A 244 39.64 39.51 27.67
N GLU A 245 40.29 40.51 27.09
CA GLU A 245 41.20 40.34 25.95
C GLU A 245 42.34 39.37 26.29
N THR A 246 42.97 39.51 27.47
CA THR A 246 44.02 38.57 27.90
C THR A 246 43.48 37.15 28.07
N ILE A 247 42.31 37.00 28.69
CA ILE A 247 41.66 35.68 28.86
C ILE A 247 41.34 35.05 27.50
N ILE A 248 40.86 35.83 26.54
CA ILE A 248 40.58 35.37 25.18
C ILE A 248 41.88 34.96 24.48
N GLN A 249 42.94 35.74 24.59
CA GLN A 249 44.25 35.42 24.01
C GLN A 249 44.83 34.11 24.58
N ASP A 250 44.55 33.79 25.84
CA ASP A 250 45.00 32.55 26.47
C ASP A 250 44.15 31.33 26.06
N ILE A 251 42.82 31.47 25.97
CA ILE A 251 41.89 30.34 25.71
C ILE A 251 41.78 30.00 24.21
N VAL A 252 41.81 31.01 23.33
CA VAL A 252 41.59 30.81 21.88
C VAL A 252 42.59 29.83 21.25
N PRO A 253 43.91 29.88 21.54
CA PRO A 253 44.87 28.94 20.99
C PRO A 253 44.58 27.50 21.41
N GLU A 254 44.21 27.27 22.66
CA GLU A 254 43.88 25.95 23.19
C GLU A 254 42.61 25.41 22.54
N ALA A 255 41.52 26.21 22.54
CA ALA A 255 40.26 25.83 21.90
C ALA A 255 40.42 25.55 20.40
N THR A 256 41.23 26.38 19.71
CA THR A 256 41.55 26.17 18.29
C THR A 256 42.37 24.90 18.08
N GLY A 257 43.30 24.58 18.99
CA GLY A 257 44.08 23.34 18.98
C GLY A 257 43.19 22.11 19.14
N GLN A 258 42.31 22.11 20.13
CA GLN A 258 41.34 21.04 20.37
C GLN A 258 40.41 20.85 19.16
N LEU A 259 39.89 21.94 18.58
CA LEU A 259 39.04 21.88 17.39
C LEU A 259 39.80 21.33 16.18
N LYS A 260 41.08 21.69 16.00
CA LYS A 260 41.93 21.12 14.94
C LYS A 260 42.14 19.62 15.13
N GLN A 261 42.32 19.15 16.36
CA GLN A 261 42.47 17.74 16.67
C GLN A 261 41.18 16.96 16.41
N ILE A 262 40.03 17.48 16.83
CA ILE A 262 38.72 16.89 16.54
C ILE A 262 38.50 16.79 15.03
N ARG A 263 38.82 17.86 14.29
CA ARG A 263 38.73 17.86 12.83
C ARG A 263 39.62 16.80 12.19
N GLN A 264 40.85 16.64 12.67
CA GLN A 264 41.77 15.62 12.15
C GLN A 264 41.23 14.21 12.39
N LEU A 265 40.74 13.93 13.60
CA LEU A 265 40.11 12.65 13.93
C LEU A 265 38.86 12.41 13.06
N LEU A 266 38.05 13.44 12.84
CA LEU A 266 36.87 13.34 11.97
C LEU A 266 37.26 12.97 10.54
N VAL A 267 38.28 13.64 9.97
CA VAL A 267 38.79 13.35 8.63
C VAL A 267 39.29 11.91 8.52
N GLU A 268 40.07 11.43 9.50
CA GLU A 268 40.56 10.05 9.53
C GLU A 268 39.42 9.04 9.63
N THR A 269 38.41 9.32 10.46
CA THR A 269 37.24 8.45 10.57
C THR A 269 36.40 8.40 9.30
N LEU A 270 36.25 9.54 8.61
CA LEU A 270 35.56 9.63 7.31
C LEU A 270 36.32 8.86 6.23
N GLN A 271 37.64 9.02 6.12
CA GLN A 271 38.46 8.28 5.15
C GLN A 271 38.41 6.77 5.39
N ARG A 272 38.45 6.35 6.67
CA ARG A 272 38.29 4.95 7.05
C ARG A 272 36.89 4.43 6.71
N MET A 273 35.85 5.24 6.92
CA MET A 273 34.48 4.89 6.55
C MET A 273 34.33 4.72 5.04
N GLU A 274 34.84 5.68 4.26
CA GLU A 274 34.84 5.63 2.79
C GLU A 274 35.60 4.40 2.27
N SER A 275 36.74 4.07 2.87
CA SER A 275 37.52 2.89 2.50
C SER A 275 36.75 1.60 2.79
N LYS A 276 36.04 1.53 3.93
CA LYS A 276 35.19 0.39 4.27
C LYS A 276 33.97 0.28 3.36
N GLU A 277 33.35 1.41 3.02
CA GLU A 277 32.22 1.46 2.08
C GLU A 277 32.65 0.95 0.71
N LYS A 278 33.79 1.42 0.19
CA LYS A 278 34.36 0.91 -1.06
C LYS A 278 34.63 -0.59 -1.00
N ALA A 279 35.21 -1.08 0.09
CA ALA A 279 35.48 -2.51 0.27
C ALA A 279 34.20 -3.35 0.29
N ILE A 280 33.17 -2.89 1.01
CA ILE A 280 31.85 -3.51 1.07
C ILE A 280 31.21 -3.54 -0.33
N ASN A 281 31.22 -2.41 -1.03
CA ASN A 281 30.65 -2.33 -2.39
C ASN A 281 31.35 -3.30 -3.35
N ILE A 282 32.68 -3.35 -3.33
CA ILE A 282 33.44 -4.32 -4.15
C ILE A 282 33.11 -5.76 -3.78
N GLN A 283 33.02 -6.07 -2.47
CA GLN A 283 32.72 -7.42 -2.01
C GLN A 283 31.32 -7.88 -2.44
N PHE A 284 30.33 -6.98 -2.41
CA PHE A 284 28.96 -7.31 -2.78
C PHE A 284 28.68 -7.17 -4.28
N GLU A 285 29.54 -6.52 -5.06
CA GLU A 285 29.35 -6.36 -6.52
C GLU A 285 29.28 -7.73 -7.21
N GLN A 286 30.18 -8.65 -6.87
CA GLN A 286 30.15 -10.00 -7.44
C GLN A 286 28.88 -10.76 -7.03
N THR A 287 28.50 -10.73 -5.75
CA THR A 287 27.28 -11.41 -5.27
C THR A 287 26.02 -10.82 -5.89
N ARG A 288 25.99 -9.50 -6.11
CA ARG A 288 24.90 -8.80 -6.78
C ARG A 288 24.79 -9.24 -8.24
N GLU A 289 25.91 -9.33 -8.95
CA GLU A 289 25.97 -9.81 -10.33
C GLU A 289 25.53 -11.27 -10.43
N GLU A 290 26.00 -12.14 -9.53
CA GLU A 290 25.55 -13.54 -9.44
C GLU A 290 24.04 -13.65 -9.17
N TYR A 291 23.49 -12.81 -8.29
CA TYR A 291 22.06 -12.74 -8.02
C TYR A 291 21.27 -12.29 -9.27
N HIS A 292 21.75 -11.27 -9.99
CA HIS A 292 21.14 -10.81 -11.24
C HIS A 292 21.10 -11.93 -12.28
N GLN A 293 22.22 -12.62 -12.49
CA GLN A 293 22.30 -13.75 -13.42
C GLN A 293 21.37 -14.90 -13.01
N LEU A 294 21.31 -15.22 -11.71
CA LEU A 294 20.41 -16.27 -11.21
C LEU A 294 18.94 -15.88 -11.40
N LYS A 295 18.59 -14.62 -11.15
CA LYS A 295 17.24 -14.09 -11.36
C LYS A 295 16.85 -14.14 -12.83
N GLU A 296 17.73 -13.76 -13.75
CA GLU A 296 17.47 -13.87 -15.18
C GLU A 296 17.28 -15.33 -15.62
N ARG A 297 18.12 -16.25 -15.14
CA ARG A 297 17.94 -17.70 -15.39
C ARG A 297 16.60 -18.20 -14.86
N LEU A 298 16.19 -17.76 -13.67
CA LEU A 298 14.89 -18.12 -13.09
C LEU A 298 13.74 -17.62 -13.97
N ILE A 299 13.77 -16.34 -14.39
CA ILE A 299 12.75 -15.76 -15.26
C ILE A 299 12.68 -16.52 -16.59
N ALA A 300 13.83 -16.81 -17.20
CA ALA A 300 13.89 -17.57 -18.45
C ALA A 300 13.33 -18.98 -18.30
N MET A 301 13.61 -19.67 -17.19
CA MET A 301 13.11 -21.02 -16.93
C MET A 301 11.61 -21.03 -16.60
N THR A 302 11.13 -20.05 -15.82
CA THR A 302 9.70 -19.89 -15.54
C THR A 302 8.91 -19.62 -16.82
N GLU A 303 9.44 -18.77 -17.70
CA GLU A 303 8.82 -18.48 -19.00
C GLU A 303 8.79 -19.72 -19.90
N ARG A 304 9.89 -20.51 -19.97
CA ARG A 304 9.90 -21.78 -20.69
C ARG A 304 8.87 -22.76 -20.13
N CYS A 305 8.80 -22.93 -18.81
CA CYS A 305 7.82 -23.80 -18.16
C CYS A 305 6.37 -23.35 -18.45
N ARG A 306 6.13 -22.03 -18.44
CA ARG A 306 4.83 -21.45 -18.82
C ARG A 306 4.47 -21.77 -20.27
N GLN A 307 5.41 -21.63 -21.20
CA GLN A 307 5.21 -21.96 -22.61
C GLN A 307 4.96 -23.46 -22.82
N GLU A 308 5.74 -24.33 -22.20
CA GLU A 308 5.54 -25.78 -22.25
C GLU A 308 4.19 -26.19 -21.66
N SER A 309 3.77 -25.59 -20.54
CA SER A 309 2.45 -25.82 -19.96
C SER A 309 1.32 -25.36 -20.89
N GLN A 310 1.47 -24.21 -21.55
CA GLN A 310 0.52 -23.76 -22.58
C GLN A 310 0.46 -24.75 -23.75
N ASN A 311 1.60 -25.25 -24.22
CA ASN A 311 1.65 -26.24 -25.30
C ASN A 311 0.98 -27.56 -24.90
N VAL A 312 1.23 -28.07 -23.68
CA VAL A 312 0.56 -29.27 -23.16
C VAL A 312 -0.96 -29.07 -23.08
N ASN A 313 -1.42 -27.89 -22.67
CA ASN A 313 -2.86 -27.59 -22.66
C ASN A 313 -3.47 -27.57 -24.06
N VAL A 314 -2.75 -27.06 -25.06
CA VAL A 314 -3.18 -27.11 -26.47
C VAL A 314 -3.25 -28.56 -26.94
N MET A 315 -2.20 -29.34 -26.76
CA MET A 315 -2.16 -30.77 -27.13
C MET A 315 -3.26 -31.58 -26.42
N THR A 316 -3.56 -31.27 -25.16
CA THR A 316 -4.64 -31.91 -24.40
C THR A 316 -6.01 -31.60 -25.00
N LYS A 317 -6.25 -30.36 -25.45
CA LYS A 317 -7.48 -29.99 -26.17
C LYS A 317 -7.59 -30.71 -27.50
N GLU A 318 -6.52 -30.71 -28.30
CA GLU A 318 -6.49 -31.42 -29.57
C GLU A 318 -6.74 -32.93 -29.38
N HIS A 319 -6.16 -33.55 -28.36
CA HIS A 319 -6.45 -34.94 -28.02
C HIS A 319 -7.91 -35.16 -27.60
N ALA A 320 -8.53 -34.23 -26.86
CA ALA A 320 -9.94 -34.31 -26.51
C ALA A 320 -10.82 -34.23 -27.76
N ASP A 321 -10.55 -33.28 -28.66
CA ASP A 321 -11.28 -33.08 -29.91
C ASP A 321 -11.19 -34.31 -30.82
N ILE A 322 -9.98 -34.88 -31.00
CA ILE A 322 -9.79 -36.11 -31.78
C ILE A 322 -10.53 -37.29 -31.14
N THR A 323 -10.55 -37.36 -29.80
CA THR A 323 -11.27 -38.43 -29.08
C THR A 323 -12.78 -38.29 -29.24
N GLU A 324 -13.31 -37.07 -29.29
CA GLU A 324 -14.71 -36.79 -29.59
C GLU A 324 -15.04 -37.17 -31.03
N GLN A 325 -14.24 -36.76 -32.01
CA GLN A 325 -14.40 -37.15 -33.42
C GLN A 325 -14.34 -38.68 -33.60
N LEU A 326 -13.49 -39.38 -32.84
CA LEU A 326 -13.42 -40.84 -32.85
C LEU A 326 -14.70 -41.46 -32.26
N ARG A 327 -15.26 -40.88 -31.18
CA ARG A 327 -16.56 -41.31 -30.64
C ARG A 327 -17.68 -41.10 -31.65
N ASP A 328 -17.73 -39.95 -32.31
CA ASP A 328 -18.75 -39.65 -33.33
C ASP A 328 -18.64 -40.58 -34.54
N THR A 329 -17.42 -40.85 -34.98
CA THR A 329 -17.20 -41.82 -36.07
C THR A 329 -17.62 -43.22 -35.63
N LYS A 330 -17.34 -43.60 -34.38
CA LYS A 330 -17.77 -44.88 -33.81
C LYS A 330 -19.29 -44.98 -33.70
N THR A 331 -20.00 -43.94 -33.24
CA THR A 331 -21.47 -43.96 -33.18
C THR A 331 -22.07 -44.07 -34.59
N ILE A 332 -21.52 -43.36 -35.58
CA ILE A 332 -21.94 -43.51 -36.99
C ILE A 332 -21.70 -44.95 -37.49
N ILE A 333 -20.56 -45.56 -37.16
CA ILE A 333 -20.27 -46.95 -37.52
C ILE A 333 -21.24 -47.91 -36.82
N ASP A 334 -21.53 -47.72 -35.55
CA ASP A 334 -22.45 -48.56 -34.77
C ASP A 334 -23.90 -48.41 -35.30
N GLU A 335 -24.33 -47.19 -35.65
CA GLU A 335 -25.62 -46.95 -36.30
C GLU A 335 -25.72 -47.61 -37.67
N ARG A 336 -24.66 -47.52 -38.49
CA ARG A 336 -24.60 -48.20 -39.79
C ARG A 336 -24.55 -49.72 -39.61
N GLY A 337 -23.81 -50.22 -38.63
CA GLY A 337 -23.73 -51.63 -38.27
C GLY A 337 -25.08 -52.17 -37.84
N ASN A 338 -25.81 -51.42 -37.00
CA ASN A 338 -27.17 -51.74 -36.62
C ASN A 338 -28.09 -51.75 -37.84
N LYS A 339 -28.05 -50.73 -38.72
CA LYS A 339 -28.85 -50.72 -39.96
C LYS A 339 -28.52 -51.87 -40.91
N LEU A 340 -27.26 -52.30 -40.99
CA LEU A 340 -26.83 -53.38 -41.86
C LEU A 340 -27.17 -54.77 -41.28
N THR A 341 -27.21 -54.88 -39.95
CA THR A 341 -27.56 -56.11 -39.22
C THR A 341 -29.07 -56.20 -38.94
N ASP A 342 -29.80 -55.11 -39.16
CA ASP A 342 -31.24 -55.06 -38.95
C ASP A 342 -31.96 -55.91 -40.00
N THR A 343 -32.27 -57.14 -39.61
CA THR A 343 -33.08 -58.08 -40.40
C THR A 343 -34.58 -57.83 -40.23
N THR A 344 -35.00 -56.89 -39.39
CA THR A 344 -36.42 -56.60 -39.10
C THR A 344 -37.22 -56.28 -40.37
N PRO A 345 -36.75 -55.43 -41.30
CA PRO A 345 -37.46 -55.19 -42.57
C PRO A 345 -37.62 -56.47 -43.40
N LEU A 346 -36.61 -57.33 -43.41
CA LEU A 346 -36.66 -58.60 -44.14
C LEU A 346 -37.66 -59.57 -43.50
N VAL A 347 -37.70 -59.62 -42.16
CA VAL A 347 -38.66 -60.42 -41.39
C VAL A 347 -40.09 -59.91 -41.60
N ASP A 348 -40.29 -58.60 -41.64
CA ASP A 348 -41.60 -57.98 -41.87
C ASP A 348 -42.10 -58.23 -43.30
N ILE A 349 -41.24 -58.11 -44.32
CA ILE A 349 -41.57 -58.50 -45.70
C ILE A 349 -41.93 -59.99 -45.75
N LYS A 350 -41.15 -60.87 -45.10
CA LYS A 350 -41.44 -62.30 -45.04
C LYS A 350 -42.77 -62.59 -44.33
N ARG A 351 -43.11 -61.84 -43.27
CA ARG A 351 -44.39 -61.95 -42.56
C ARG A 351 -45.55 -61.52 -43.45
N ALA A 352 -45.41 -60.40 -44.16
CA ALA A 352 -46.42 -59.91 -45.11
C ALA A 352 -46.63 -60.90 -46.27
N LEU A 353 -45.56 -61.47 -46.84
CA LEU A 353 -45.66 -62.51 -47.86
C LEU A 353 -46.39 -63.76 -47.36
N LYS A 354 -46.10 -64.18 -46.12
CA LYS A 354 -46.77 -65.34 -45.52
C LYS A 354 -48.26 -65.06 -45.28
N ALA A 355 -48.61 -63.85 -44.85
CA ALA A 355 -49.99 -63.41 -44.69
C ALA A 355 -50.74 -63.39 -46.02
N LEU A 356 -50.15 -62.83 -47.07
CA LEU A 356 -50.70 -62.86 -48.43
C LEU A 356 -50.90 -64.30 -48.93
N GLN A 357 -49.97 -65.20 -48.63
CA GLN A 357 -50.09 -66.61 -49.04
C GLN A 357 -51.24 -67.32 -48.32
N THR A 358 -51.45 -67.05 -47.03
CA THR A 358 -52.63 -67.57 -46.29
C THR A 358 -53.93 -66.97 -46.80
N GLU A 359 -53.92 -65.68 -47.14
CA GLU A 359 -55.09 -64.99 -47.70
C GLU A 359 -55.45 -65.53 -49.09
N ILE A 360 -54.46 -65.81 -49.94
CA ILE A 360 -54.67 -66.49 -51.23
C ILE A 360 -55.30 -67.86 -51.04
N GLN A 361 -54.82 -68.67 -50.08
CA GLN A 361 -55.41 -69.99 -49.81
C GLN A 361 -56.86 -69.89 -49.33
N ASP A 362 -57.17 -68.90 -48.49
CA ASP A 362 -58.55 -68.65 -48.06
C ASP A 362 -59.43 -68.20 -49.23
N PHE A 363 -58.92 -67.33 -50.11
CA PHE A 363 -59.63 -66.95 -51.33
C PHE A 363 -59.82 -68.13 -52.29
N ASP A 364 -58.83 -69.00 -52.47
CA ASP A 364 -58.97 -70.21 -53.30
C ASP A 364 -60.05 -71.14 -52.74
N LEU A 365 -60.11 -71.31 -51.41
CA LEU A 365 -61.11 -72.14 -50.76
C LEU A 365 -62.51 -71.54 -50.89
N LYS A 366 -62.64 -70.21 -50.70
CA LYS A 366 -63.88 -69.46 -50.94
C LYS A 366 -64.32 -69.56 -52.40
N VAL A 367 -63.43 -69.36 -53.36
CA VAL A 367 -63.70 -69.50 -54.80
C VAL A 367 -64.11 -70.93 -55.12
N GLY A 368 -63.46 -71.94 -54.53
CA GLY A 368 -63.82 -73.35 -54.68
C GLY A 368 -65.23 -73.67 -54.16
N VAL A 369 -65.59 -73.19 -52.97
CA VAL A 369 -66.92 -73.35 -52.38
C VAL A 369 -67.99 -72.64 -53.20
N VAL A 370 -67.73 -71.41 -53.64
CA VAL A 370 -68.64 -70.65 -54.51
C VAL A 370 -68.82 -71.37 -55.85
N SER A 371 -67.74 -71.86 -56.45
CA SER A 371 -67.76 -72.62 -57.70
C SER A 371 -68.53 -73.94 -57.55
N HIS A 372 -68.32 -74.69 -56.47
CA HIS A 372 -69.06 -75.92 -56.18
C HIS A 372 -70.55 -75.64 -55.94
N THR A 373 -70.86 -74.58 -55.17
CA THR A 373 -72.24 -74.16 -54.91
C THR A 373 -72.94 -73.76 -56.22
N LEU A 374 -72.25 -73.03 -57.10
CA LEU A 374 -72.74 -72.67 -58.42
C LEU A 374 -72.96 -73.89 -59.33
N LEU A 375 -72.01 -74.82 -59.36
CA LEU A 375 -72.11 -76.08 -60.09
C LEU A 375 -73.27 -76.95 -59.57
N GLN A 376 -73.43 -77.05 -58.25
CA GLN A 376 -74.53 -77.80 -57.64
C GLN A 376 -75.89 -77.14 -57.95
N ALA A 377 -75.96 -75.80 -57.93
CA ALA A 377 -77.15 -75.06 -58.34
C ALA A 377 -77.49 -75.30 -59.83
N LYS A 378 -76.50 -75.25 -60.73
CA LYS A 378 -76.67 -75.59 -62.15
C LYS A 378 -77.09 -77.05 -62.37
N SER A 379 -76.48 -78.00 -61.65
CA SER A 379 -76.85 -79.43 -61.75
C SER A 379 -78.27 -79.70 -61.23
N LYS A 380 -78.66 -79.06 -60.13
CA LYS A 380 -80.04 -79.09 -59.62
C LYS A 380 -81.04 -78.49 -60.61
N GLN A 381 -80.69 -77.40 -61.30
CA GLN A 381 -81.49 -76.84 -62.39
C GLN A 381 -81.62 -77.80 -63.58
N LEU A 382 -80.53 -78.42 -64.04
CA LEU A 382 -80.56 -79.43 -65.11
C LEU A 382 -81.40 -80.66 -64.73
N THR A 383 -81.28 -81.13 -63.49
CA THR A 383 -82.06 -82.27 -62.98
C THR A 383 -83.54 -81.92 -62.83
N ARG A 384 -83.86 -80.68 -62.43
CA ARG A 384 -85.23 -80.14 -62.43
C ARG A 384 -85.79 -80.06 -63.85
N ALA A 385 -85.02 -79.56 -64.82
CA ALA A 385 -85.41 -79.52 -66.22
C ALA A 385 -85.69 -80.92 -66.79
N SER A 386 -84.86 -81.92 -66.46
CA SER A 386 -85.09 -83.32 -66.84
C SER A 386 -86.29 -83.97 -66.14
N ARG A 387 -86.59 -83.62 -64.88
CA ARG A 387 -87.80 -84.10 -64.17
C ARG A 387 -89.07 -83.45 -64.70
N GLN A 388 -89.02 -82.20 -65.12
CA GLN A 388 -90.13 -81.50 -65.76
C GLN A 388 -90.45 -82.12 -67.13
N LYS A 389 -89.42 -82.48 -67.91
CA LYS A 389 -89.55 -83.21 -69.17
C LYS A 389 -90.08 -84.65 -69.04
N LYS A 390 -89.99 -85.25 -67.85
CA LYS A 390 -90.54 -86.60 -67.55
C LYS A 390 -91.99 -86.55 -67.02
N ARG A 391 -92.43 -85.42 -66.47
CA ARG A 391 -93.84 -85.20 -66.10
C ARG A 391 -94.73 -84.83 -67.30
N GLU A 392 -94.14 -84.35 -68.38
CA GLU A 392 -94.85 -83.98 -69.62
C GLU A 392 -95.36 -85.19 -70.44
N TRP A 393 -95.05 -86.43 -70.05
CA TRP A 393 -95.49 -87.64 -70.76
C TRP A 393 -96.57 -88.46 -70.04
N ASP A 394 -96.98 -88.08 -68.82
CA ASP A 394 -97.82 -88.93 -67.94
C ASP A 394 -99.02 -88.16 -67.33
N GLU A 395 -99.73 -87.34 -68.13
CA GLU A 395 -100.97 -86.70 -67.69
C GLU A 395 -102.11 -86.83 -68.75
N PRO A 396 -103.26 -87.47 -68.44
CA PRO A 396 -104.41 -87.57 -69.33
C PRO A 396 -105.29 -86.32 -69.34
N VAL A 397 -105.87 -86.06 -70.51
CA VAL A 397 -106.72 -84.93 -70.88
C VAL A 397 -108.07 -84.94 -70.16
N GLU A 398 -108.41 -83.85 -69.46
CA GLU A 398 -109.78 -83.52 -69.03
C GLU A 398 -110.20 -82.13 -69.53
N TYR A 399 -111.46 -82.05 -69.99
CA TYR A 399 -112.09 -80.93 -70.68
C TYR A 399 -112.57 -79.82 -69.73
N GLU A 400 -112.43 -78.59 -70.24
CA GLU A 400 -113.28 -77.40 -70.10
C GLU A 400 -114.09 -77.15 -68.80
N GLN A 401 -113.90 -75.95 -68.23
CA GLN A 401 -114.96 -74.94 -68.28
C GLN A 401 -114.43 -73.51 -68.09
N SER A 402 -114.98 -72.66 -68.94
CA SER A 402 -115.00 -71.20 -68.95
C SER A 402 -115.59 -70.59 -67.67
N ASP A 403 -115.08 -69.43 -67.26
CA ASP A 403 -115.79 -68.25 -66.75
C ASP A 403 -114.72 -67.15 -66.55
N GLU A 404 -114.74 -66.07 -67.35
CA GLU A 404 -115.45 -64.80 -67.13
C GLU A 404 -114.88 -63.91 -66.01
N ASP A 405 -114.40 -62.74 -66.44
CA ASP A 405 -114.45 -61.41 -65.82
C ASP A 405 -114.18 -61.20 -64.31
N SER A 406 -113.18 -60.38 -64.00
CA SER A 406 -113.40 -58.99 -63.53
C SER A 406 -112.20 -58.41 -62.76
N SER A 407 -111.80 -57.21 -63.21
CA SER A 407 -111.14 -56.09 -62.49
C SER A 407 -109.71 -56.24 -61.96
#